data_AF-A0AAD6WVU5-F1
#
_entry.id   AF-A0AAD6WVU5-F1
#
_cell.length_a   1.000
_cell.length_b   1.000
_cell.length_c   1.000
_cell.angle_alpha   90.00
_cell.angle_beta   90.00
_cell.angle_gamma   90.00
#
_symmetry.space_group_name_H-M   'P 1'
#
loop_
_entity.id
_entity.type
_entity.pdbx_description
1 polymer ?
#
loop_
_entity_poly.entity_id
_entity_poly.type
_entity_poly.pdbx_seq_one_letter_code
_entity_poly.pdbx_strand_id
1 'polypeptide(L)'
;MPGRRSRAKNWTHKKSKSAHLQGGEPTAPKAAVWEGLEQHGSFIVLDEDNQEHVFKIGDDAAVVPAGKYSQDVPLDQHWMVRVKGIRSKPNGEVWVKINWFYSPQEVSEKVPTFDASKCAKYERIYSHHSEIVSALTFEALVAMVEFLEDDADQPCILQDQFFNRYYLETNREKFNVLQYTSDGLETLGAKLCRCGELYNPEDSDSRVMHWCPRPGCRRAYHRSCLIEDTHCHAALKGRNNLVCVRLSSSADTDEAVMIPGHEILRRIPESLVFLAAQPMVRGGAHGVAGNVAIVVRARRVVHAALSIVKRESFSGSDLSSDSEAEGIWIVDAQLDLDLDLYSWYEDPGFASWQDAIVEARLSSEAHPEETNGVFVCPTCGGAL
;
A
#
# COMPACT_ATOMS: atom_id res chain seq x y z
N MET A 1 -52.46 13.94 38.01
CA MET A 1 -52.76 13.25 36.73
C MET A 1 -51.83 12.06 36.58
N PRO A 2 -52.32 10.81 36.46
CA PRO A 2 -51.46 9.64 36.33
C PRO A 2 -51.02 9.42 34.88
N GLY A 3 -49.72 9.12 34.71
CA GLY A 3 -49.03 9.03 33.43
C GLY A 3 -49.42 7.82 32.57
N ARG A 4 -49.57 8.07 31.27
CA ARG A 4 -49.77 7.06 30.23
C ARG A 4 -48.48 6.27 29.99
N ARG A 5 -48.53 4.96 30.22
CA ARG A 5 -47.53 4.00 29.73
C ARG A 5 -47.67 3.84 28.21
N SER A 6 -46.60 4.11 27.47
CA SER A 6 -46.53 3.85 26.03
C SER A 6 -46.21 2.37 25.78
N ARG A 7 -46.96 1.72 24.88
CA ARG A 7 -46.74 0.33 24.46
C ARG A 7 -45.55 0.27 23.49
N ALA A 8 -44.56 -0.56 23.80
CA ALA A 8 -43.50 -0.94 22.87
C ALA A 8 -44.12 -1.63 21.65
N LYS A 9 -43.78 -1.13 20.45
CA LYS A 9 -44.13 -1.77 19.18
C LYS A 9 -43.13 -2.90 18.94
N ASN A 10 -43.60 -4.14 19.02
CA ASN A 10 -42.83 -5.31 18.61
C ASN A 10 -42.62 -5.24 17.08
N TRP A 11 -41.40 -4.90 16.67
CA TRP A 11 -40.98 -4.95 15.28
C TRP A 11 -40.51 -6.37 14.97
N THR A 12 -41.39 -7.19 14.41
CA THR A 12 -41.02 -8.51 13.89
C THR A 12 -40.42 -8.34 12.51
N HIS A 13 -39.08 -8.30 12.42
CA HIS A 13 -38.38 -8.45 11.16
C HIS A 13 -38.73 -9.81 10.55
N LYS A 14 -39.59 -9.84 9.52
CA LYS A 14 -39.72 -11.00 8.64
C LYS A 14 -38.34 -11.23 8.01
N LYS A 15 -37.68 -12.33 8.38
CA LYS A 15 -36.48 -12.80 7.68
C LYS A 15 -36.86 -13.03 6.22
N SER A 16 -36.48 -12.10 5.35
CA SER A 16 -36.44 -12.31 3.92
C SER A 16 -35.62 -13.57 3.68
N LYS A 17 -36.19 -14.56 2.97
CA LYS A 17 -35.40 -15.72 2.52
C LYS A 17 -34.27 -15.13 1.69
N SER A 18 -33.04 -15.25 2.18
CA SER A 18 -31.83 -14.85 1.47
C SER A 18 -31.93 -15.38 0.06
N ALA A 19 -32.22 -14.50 -0.90
CA ALA A 19 -32.12 -14.84 -2.30
C ALA A 19 -30.71 -15.38 -2.48
N HIS A 20 -30.59 -16.64 -2.85
CA HIS A 20 -29.31 -17.21 -3.20
C HIS A 20 -28.75 -16.27 -4.27
N LEU A 21 -27.58 -15.67 -4.01
CA LEU A 21 -26.84 -14.91 -5.00
C LEU A 21 -26.47 -15.87 -6.15
N GLN A 22 -27.44 -16.20 -7.01
CA GLN A 22 -27.16 -16.61 -8.38
C GLN A 22 -26.84 -15.31 -9.13
N GLY A 23 -25.74 -14.67 -8.72
CA GLY A 23 -25.01 -13.72 -9.56
C GLY A 23 -24.39 -14.57 -10.66
N GLY A 24 -24.87 -14.34 -11.87
CA GLY A 24 -24.59 -15.17 -13.02
C GLY A 24 -25.34 -14.57 -14.19
N GLU A 25 -24.64 -14.17 -15.24
CA GLU A 25 -25.30 -13.89 -16.51
C GLU A 25 -26.09 -15.16 -16.90
N PRO A 26 -27.42 -15.10 -17.09
CA PRO A 26 -28.23 -16.31 -17.29
C PRO A 26 -27.81 -17.14 -18.52
N THR A 27 -27.17 -16.48 -19.47
CA THR A 27 -26.60 -16.98 -20.72
C THR A 27 -25.19 -17.54 -20.57
N ALA A 28 -24.54 -17.36 -19.42
CA ALA A 28 -23.19 -17.81 -19.16
C ALA A 28 -23.05 -19.34 -19.33
N PRO A 29 -21.98 -19.82 -19.98
CA PRO A 29 -21.67 -21.23 -20.04
C PRO A 29 -21.59 -21.86 -18.64
N LYS A 30 -22.26 -22.99 -18.45
CA LYS A 30 -22.07 -23.80 -17.24
C LYS A 30 -20.63 -24.33 -17.19
N ALA A 31 -20.11 -24.59 -16.00
CA ALA A 31 -18.73 -25.07 -15.79
C ALA A 31 -18.33 -26.24 -16.71
N ALA A 32 -19.21 -27.24 -16.90
CA ALA A 32 -18.92 -28.37 -17.79
C ALA A 32 -18.80 -27.98 -19.28
N VAL A 33 -19.58 -26.99 -19.72
CA VAL A 33 -19.51 -26.46 -21.10
C VAL A 33 -18.27 -25.59 -21.25
N TRP A 34 -17.99 -24.74 -20.26
CA TRP A 34 -16.82 -23.87 -20.23
C TRP A 34 -15.51 -24.62 -20.47
N GLU A 35 -15.32 -25.76 -19.82
CA GLU A 35 -14.08 -26.55 -19.98
C GLU A 35 -13.87 -27.11 -21.39
N GLY A 36 -14.94 -27.23 -22.19
CA GLY A 36 -14.87 -27.66 -23.59
C GLY A 36 -14.73 -26.52 -24.60
N LEU A 37 -14.77 -25.26 -24.16
CA LEU A 37 -14.60 -24.10 -25.05
C LEU A 37 -13.13 -23.88 -25.42
N GLU A 38 -12.89 -23.31 -26.60
CA GLU A 38 -11.55 -22.98 -27.10
C GLU A 38 -10.91 -21.90 -26.22
N GLN A 39 -9.66 -22.12 -25.80
CA GLN A 39 -8.95 -21.23 -24.88
C GLN A 39 -8.13 -20.17 -25.64
N HIS A 40 -8.17 -18.94 -25.12
CA HIS A 40 -7.40 -17.80 -25.64
C HIS A 40 -6.55 -17.16 -24.53
N GLY A 41 -5.48 -16.46 -24.93
CA GLY A 41 -4.64 -15.68 -24.01
C GLY A 41 -5.11 -14.23 -23.82
N SER A 42 -5.87 -13.70 -24.78
CA SER A 42 -6.37 -12.33 -24.80
C SER A 42 -7.64 -12.18 -25.62
N PHE A 43 -8.35 -11.07 -25.43
CA PHE A 43 -9.45 -10.62 -26.30
C PHE A 43 -9.39 -9.10 -26.48
N ILE A 44 -10.13 -8.58 -27.46
CA ILE A 44 -10.18 -7.16 -27.79
C ILE A 44 -11.61 -6.68 -27.59
N VAL A 45 -11.77 -5.55 -26.92
CA VAL A 45 -13.03 -4.78 -26.86
C VAL A 45 -12.81 -3.47 -27.59
N LEU A 46 -13.77 -3.08 -28.41
CA LEU A 46 -13.79 -1.77 -29.04
C LEU A 46 -14.62 -0.84 -28.17
N ASP A 47 -14.07 0.31 -27.82
CA ASP A 47 -14.85 1.37 -27.20
C ASP A 47 -15.70 2.13 -28.24
N GLU A 48 -16.39 3.17 -27.78
CA GLU A 48 -17.28 3.98 -28.60
C GLU A 48 -16.56 4.74 -29.73
N ASP A 49 -15.26 5.03 -29.54
CA ASP A 49 -14.39 5.67 -30.53
C ASP A 49 -13.73 4.65 -31.47
N ASN A 50 -14.08 3.36 -31.35
CA ASN A 50 -13.45 2.21 -32.02
C ASN A 50 -11.96 2.05 -31.66
N GLN A 51 -11.53 2.51 -30.48
CA GLN A 51 -10.21 2.20 -29.96
C GLN A 51 -10.20 0.76 -29.42
N GLU A 52 -9.16 0.01 -29.80
CA GLU A 52 -8.96 -1.36 -29.35
C GLU A 52 -8.36 -1.38 -27.93
N HIS A 53 -9.08 -2.01 -27.00
CA HIS A 53 -8.59 -2.33 -25.65
C HIS A 53 -8.31 -3.83 -25.57
N VAL A 54 -7.05 -4.20 -25.32
CA VAL A 54 -6.61 -5.60 -25.25
C VAL A 54 -6.59 -6.07 -23.81
N PHE A 55 -7.40 -7.07 -23.49
CA PHE A 55 -7.46 -7.69 -22.17
C PHE A 55 -6.80 -9.06 -22.19
N LYS A 56 -6.01 -9.38 -21.17
CA LYS A 56 -5.23 -10.61 -21.01
C LYS A 56 -5.56 -11.33 -19.71
N ILE A 57 -5.22 -12.61 -19.63
CA ILE A 57 -5.28 -13.35 -18.37
C ILE A 57 -4.33 -12.72 -17.35
N GLY A 58 -4.85 -12.43 -16.16
CA GLY A 58 -4.12 -11.76 -15.09
C GLY A 58 -4.46 -10.27 -14.95
N ASP A 59 -4.99 -9.64 -16.00
CA ASP A 59 -5.37 -8.23 -15.96
C ASP A 59 -6.52 -7.98 -14.99
N ASP A 60 -6.50 -6.79 -14.39
CA ASP A 60 -7.59 -6.25 -13.61
C ASP A 60 -8.39 -5.26 -14.47
N ALA A 61 -9.72 -5.31 -14.36
CA ALA A 61 -10.62 -4.56 -15.24
C ALA A 61 -11.86 -4.06 -14.51
N ALA A 62 -12.41 -2.97 -15.04
CA ALA A 62 -13.74 -2.49 -14.75
C ALA A 62 -14.75 -3.17 -15.68
N VAL A 63 -15.86 -3.64 -15.13
CA VAL A 63 -16.97 -4.22 -15.87
C VAL A 63 -18.29 -3.56 -15.48
N VAL A 64 -19.21 -3.51 -16.45
CA VAL A 64 -20.58 -3.03 -16.27
C VAL A 64 -21.59 -4.16 -16.49
N PRO A 65 -22.78 -4.11 -15.86
CA PRO A 65 -23.84 -5.07 -16.15
C PRO A 65 -24.18 -5.05 -17.65
N ALA A 66 -24.35 -6.23 -18.25
CA ALA A 66 -24.68 -6.36 -19.67
C ALA A 66 -25.89 -5.48 -20.07
N GLY A 67 -25.72 -4.69 -21.12
CA GLY A 67 -26.76 -3.79 -21.65
C GLY A 67 -26.89 -2.46 -20.92
N LYS A 68 -25.99 -2.12 -19.99
CA LYS A 68 -25.84 -0.76 -19.44
C LYS A 68 -24.64 -0.07 -20.10
N TYR A 69 -24.79 1.20 -20.43
CA TYR A 69 -23.71 2.05 -20.94
C TYR A 69 -22.98 2.73 -19.78
N SER A 70 -21.67 2.89 -19.91
CA SER A 70 -20.79 3.40 -18.84
C SER A 70 -20.78 4.93 -18.71
N GLN A 71 -21.22 5.67 -19.75
CA GLN A 71 -20.99 7.11 -19.91
C GLN A 71 -21.39 7.98 -18.69
N ASP A 72 -22.32 7.52 -17.86
CA ASP A 72 -22.82 8.26 -16.69
C ASP A 72 -22.36 7.68 -15.33
N VAL A 73 -21.62 6.58 -15.31
CA VAL A 73 -21.22 5.89 -14.08
C VAL A 73 -19.76 6.21 -13.78
N PRO A 74 -19.44 6.85 -12.65
CA PRO A 74 -18.06 7.04 -12.24
C PRO A 74 -17.29 5.71 -12.17
N LEU A 75 -15.99 5.73 -12.49
CA LEU A 75 -15.17 4.51 -12.48
C LEU A 75 -15.17 3.81 -11.10
N ASP A 76 -15.24 4.57 -10.01
CA ASP A 76 -15.34 4.04 -8.64
C ASP A 76 -16.68 3.34 -8.32
N GLN A 77 -17.65 3.38 -9.22
CA GLN A 77 -18.92 2.64 -9.12
C GLN A 77 -18.99 1.44 -10.05
N HIS A 78 -17.99 1.24 -10.90
CA HIS A 78 -17.89 0.04 -11.73
C HIS A 78 -17.59 -1.19 -10.86
N TRP A 79 -17.99 -2.35 -11.34
CA TRP A 79 -17.57 -3.60 -10.74
C TRP A 79 -16.14 -3.91 -11.16
N MET A 80 -15.32 -4.37 -10.21
CA MET A 80 -13.91 -4.64 -10.45
C MET A 80 -13.67 -6.14 -10.49
N VAL A 81 -12.86 -6.60 -11.45
CA VAL A 81 -12.61 -8.02 -11.70
C VAL A 81 -11.15 -8.29 -12.01
N ARG A 82 -10.69 -9.51 -11.71
CA ARG A 82 -9.43 -10.07 -12.22
C ARG A 82 -9.72 -11.15 -13.26
N VAL A 83 -9.14 -11.04 -14.45
CA VAL A 83 -9.30 -12.04 -15.52
C VAL A 83 -8.55 -13.32 -15.16
N LYS A 84 -9.27 -14.45 -15.11
CA LYS A 84 -8.73 -15.79 -14.79
C LYS A 84 -8.69 -16.75 -15.96
N GLY A 85 -9.52 -16.55 -16.97
CA GLY A 85 -9.48 -17.36 -18.18
C GLY A 85 -10.36 -16.79 -19.27
N ILE A 86 -9.94 -16.94 -20.52
CA ILE A 86 -10.64 -16.42 -21.69
C ILE A 86 -10.91 -17.60 -22.61
N ARG A 87 -12.17 -17.76 -23.03
CA ARG A 87 -12.58 -18.83 -23.94
C ARG A 87 -13.63 -18.38 -24.94
N SER A 88 -13.71 -19.04 -26.09
CA SER A 88 -14.73 -18.74 -27.11
C SER A 88 -15.57 -19.95 -27.47
N LYS A 89 -16.81 -19.68 -27.87
CA LYS A 89 -17.67 -20.65 -28.55
C LYS A 89 -17.31 -20.73 -30.04
N PRO A 90 -17.73 -21.80 -30.76
CA PRO A 90 -17.48 -21.93 -32.20
C PRO A 90 -18.10 -20.82 -33.07
N ASN A 91 -19.09 -20.08 -32.56
CA ASN A 91 -19.68 -18.93 -33.23
C ASN A 91 -18.88 -17.62 -33.03
N GLY A 92 -17.72 -17.67 -32.36
CA GLY A 92 -16.88 -16.51 -32.08
C GLY A 92 -17.24 -15.74 -30.81
N GLU A 93 -18.28 -16.13 -30.08
CA GLU A 93 -18.66 -15.45 -28.83
C GLU A 93 -17.62 -15.72 -27.73
N VAL A 94 -17.07 -14.65 -27.15
CA VAL A 94 -16.02 -14.71 -26.13
C VAL A 94 -16.61 -14.59 -24.74
N TRP A 95 -16.19 -15.48 -23.86
CA TRP A 95 -16.58 -15.57 -22.46
C TRP A 95 -15.34 -15.52 -21.58
N VAL A 96 -15.47 -14.85 -20.44
CA VAL A 96 -14.35 -14.58 -19.54
C VAL A 96 -14.68 -15.09 -18.15
N LYS A 97 -13.83 -15.97 -17.63
CA LYS A 97 -13.85 -16.36 -16.22
C LYS A 97 -13.10 -15.31 -15.42
N ILE A 98 -13.75 -14.77 -14.41
CA ILE A 98 -13.27 -13.67 -13.59
C ILE A 98 -13.25 -14.06 -12.11
N ASN A 99 -12.48 -13.31 -11.31
CA ASN A 99 -12.64 -13.23 -9.86
C ASN A 99 -13.07 -11.82 -9.47
N TRP A 100 -13.98 -11.71 -8.51
CA TRP A 100 -14.54 -10.43 -8.08
C TRP A 100 -13.65 -9.67 -7.09
N PHE A 101 -13.64 -8.34 -7.23
CA PHE A 101 -13.23 -7.38 -6.22
C PHE A 101 -14.48 -6.66 -5.69
N TYR A 102 -14.75 -6.81 -4.40
CA TYR A 102 -15.92 -6.21 -3.75
C TYR A 102 -15.63 -4.81 -3.24
N SER A 103 -16.66 -3.97 -3.24
CA SER A 103 -16.63 -2.71 -2.49
C SER A 103 -16.67 -2.97 -0.98
N PRO A 104 -16.11 -2.07 -0.15
CA PRO A 104 -16.21 -2.17 1.30
C PRO A 104 -17.66 -2.28 1.80
N GLN A 105 -18.59 -1.56 1.17
CA GLN A 105 -20.01 -1.56 1.53
C GLN A 105 -20.62 -2.95 1.33
N GLU A 106 -20.42 -3.58 0.17
CA GLU A 106 -20.91 -4.94 -0.12
C GLU A 106 -20.36 -5.96 0.88
N VAL A 107 -19.09 -5.83 1.27
CA VAL A 107 -18.50 -6.72 2.28
C VAL A 107 -19.12 -6.50 3.65
N SER A 108 -19.35 -5.25 4.07
CA SER A 108 -19.96 -4.94 5.38
C SER A 108 -21.39 -5.48 5.53
N GLU A 109 -22.13 -5.61 4.42
CA GLU A 109 -23.47 -6.24 4.42
C GLU A 109 -23.41 -7.75 4.69
N LYS A 110 -22.30 -8.40 4.32
CA LYS A 110 -22.09 -9.86 4.49
C LYS A 110 -21.30 -10.20 5.75
N VAL A 111 -20.42 -9.31 6.18
CA VAL A 111 -19.51 -9.45 7.32
C VAL A 111 -19.79 -8.30 8.28
N PRO A 112 -20.74 -8.46 9.24
CA PRO A 112 -21.17 -7.36 10.10
C PRO A 112 -20.07 -6.76 10.99
N THR A 113 -18.96 -7.48 11.19
CA THR A 113 -17.79 -7.01 11.94
C THR A 113 -16.82 -6.19 11.10
N PHE A 114 -17.03 -6.10 9.78
CA PHE A 114 -16.20 -5.33 8.88
C PHE A 114 -16.71 -3.90 8.79
N ASP A 115 -15.89 -2.93 9.18
CA ASP A 115 -16.24 -1.51 9.16
C ASP A 115 -15.81 -0.86 7.83
N ALA A 116 -16.76 -0.73 6.91
CA ALA A 116 -16.54 -0.09 5.62
C ALA A 116 -16.12 1.39 5.72
N SER A 117 -16.37 2.07 6.85
CA SER A 117 -15.98 3.48 7.04
C SER A 117 -14.47 3.69 7.20
N LYS A 118 -13.71 2.60 7.39
CA LYS A 118 -12.24 2.61 7.51
C LYS A 118 -11.51 2.36 6.18
N CYS A 119 -12.27 2.17 5.10
CA CYS A 119 -11.72 1.88 3.79
C CYS A 119 -11.71 3.13 2.92
N ALA A 120 -10.69 3.25 2.06
CA ALA A 120 -10.62 4.35 1.10
C ALA A 120 -11.62 4.19 -0.04
N LYS A 121 -11.91 5.29 -0.76
CA LYS A 121 -12.86 5.31 -1.88
C LYS A 121 -12.51 4.28 -2.98
N TYR A 122 -11.23 4.21 -3.31
CA TYR A 122 -10.68 3.32 -4.35
C TYR A 122 -10.18 1.99 -3.79
N GLU A 123 -10.44 1.71 -2.51
CA GLU A 123 -10.11 0.41 -1.91
C GLU A 123 -11.11 -0.66 -2.36
N ARG A 124 -10.58 -1.85 -2.67
CA ARG A 124 -11.37 -3.03 -3.01
C ARG A 124 -10.92 -4.25 -2.23
N ILE A 125 -11.84 -5.21 -2.06
CA ILE A 125 -11.59 -6.46 -1.34
C ILE A 125 -11.59 -7.60 -2.35
N TYR A 126 -10.42 -8.18 -2.59
CA TYR A 126 -10.27 -9.28 -3.54
C TYR A 126 -10.94 -10.55 -3.01
N SER A 127 -11.60 -11.31 -3.87
CA SER A 127 -12.19 -12.60 -3.53
C SER A 127 -11.83 -13.68 -4.54
N HIS A 128 -11.83 -14.94 -4.10
CA HIS A 128 -11.80 -16.08 -5.01
C HIS A 128 -13.17 -16.44 -5.59
N HIS A 129 -14.22 -15.67 -5.27
CA HIS A 129 -15.53 -15.84 -5.90
C HIS A 129 -15.40 -15.65 -7.41
N SER A 130 -15.57 -16.75 -8.13
CA SER A 130 -15.40 -16.78 -9.58
C SER A 130 -16.73 -16.81 -10.31
N GLU A 131 -16.83 -16.05 -11.39
CA GLU A 131 -17.99 -16.03 -12.29
C GLU A 131 -17.54 -16.09 -13.76
N ILE A 132 -18.45 -16.44 -14.67
CA ILE A 132 -18.22 -16.38 -16.11
C ILE A 132 -19.15 -15.29 -16.67
N VAL A 133 -18.56 -14.30 -17.34
CA VAL A 133 -19.26 -13.16 -17.92
C VAL A 133 -18.93 -13.03 -19.41
N SER A 134 -19.82 -12.41 -20.18
CA SER A 134 -19.52 -12.06 -21.57
C SER A 134 -18.35 -11.07 -21.65
N ALA A 135 -17.49 -11.20 -22.67
CA ALA A 135 -16.43 -10.22 -22.93
C ALA A 135 -16.96 -8.80 -23.19
N LEU A 136 -18.24 -8.68 -23.59
CA LEU A 136 -18.91 -7.41 -23.87
C LEU A 136 -19.24 -6.58 -22.62
N THR A 137 -19.01 -7.10 -21.41
CA THR A 137 -19.19 -6.34 -20.17
C THR A 137 -17.95 -5.56 -19.74
N PHE A 138 -16.81 -5.80 -20.39
CA PHE A 138 -15.54 -5.16 -20.07
C PHE A 138 -15.49 -3.74 -20.62
N GLU A 139 -15.13 -2.80 -19.76
CA GLU A 139 -15.10 -1.37 -20.10
C GLU A 139 -13.68 -0.85 -20.18
N ALA A 140 -12.87 -1.07 -19.14
CA ALA A 140 -11.55 -0.48 -19.02
C ALA A 140 -10.58 -1.39 -18.26
N LEU A 141 -9.29 -1.30 -18.60
CA LEU A 141 -8.22 -1.83 -17.76
C LEU A 141 -8.05 -0.97 -16.51
N VAL A 142 -7.83 -1.61 -15.37
CA VAL A 142 -7.64 -0.95 -14.08
C VAL A 142 -6.36 -1.44 -13.46
N ALA A 143 -5.48 -0.52 -13.05
CA ALA A 143 -4.33 -0.89 -12.24
C ALA A 143 -4.77 -1.09 -10.78
N MET A 144 -4.88 -2.34 -10.33
CA MET A 144 -5.16 -2.68 -8.94
C MET A 144 -3.85 -2.98 -8.21
N VAL A 145 -3.46 -2.11 -7.28
CA VAL A 145 -2.23 -2.30 -6.49
C VAL A 145 -2.51 -3.14 -5.25
N GLU A 146 -1.70 -4.16 -5.00
CA GLU A 146 -1.74 -4.86 -3.72
C GLU A 146 -1.03 -4.03 -2.65
N PHE A 147 -1.72 -3.73 -1.55
CA PHE A 147 -1.19 -2.95 -0.45
C PHE A 147 -0.89 -3.84 0.75
N LEU A 148 0.40 -4.00 1.03
CA LEU A 148 0.97 -4.73 2.16
C LEU A 148 1.31 -3.74 3.28
N GLU A 149 0.58 -3.80 4.40
CA GLU A 149 0.74 -2.81 5.48
C GLU A 149 2.09 -2.89 6.21
N ASP A 150 2.86 -3.95 6.02
CA ASP A 150 4.16 -4.16 6.65
C ASP A 150 5.32 -4.17 5.65
N ASP A 151 5.05 -3.98 4.36
CA ASP A 151 6.12 -3.91 3.38
C ASP A 151 6.82 -2.54 3.48
N ALA A 152 8.12 -2.60 3.73
CA ALA A 152 9.00 -1.44 3.77
C ALA A 152 9.24 -0.87 2.37
N ASP A 153 9.04 -1.69 1.34
CA ASP A 153 9.30 -1.40 -0.06
C ASP A 153 8.01 -1.17 -0.87
N GLN A 154 6.87 -1.07 -0.19
CA GLN A 154 5.56 -0.81 -0.80
C GLN A 154 5.63 0.41 -1.74
N PRO A 155 5.34 0.24 -3.04
CA PRO A 155 5.29 1.35 -3.99
C PRO A 155 4.31 2.45 -3.56
N CYS A 156 4.53 3.67 -4.04
CA CYS A 156 3.58 4.75 -3.84
C CYS A 156 2.21 4.34 -4.41
N ILE A 157 1.15 4.58 -3.64
CA ILE A 157 -0.23 4.37 -4.07
C ILE A 157 -0.92 5.72 -3.98
N LEU A 158 -1.35 6.25 -5.13
CA LEU A 158 -2.01 7.55 -5.20
C LEU A 158 -3.43 7.47 -4.62
N GLN A 159 -3.98 8.62 -4.19
CA GLN A 159 -5.31 8.68 -3.56
C GLN A 159 -6.44 8.26 -4.52
N ASP A 160 -6.24 8.43 -5.83
CA ASP A 160 -7.18 8.11 -6.90
C ASP A 160 -6.89 6.76 -7.58
N GLN A 161 -5.94 5.99 -7.05
CA GLN A 161 -5.56 4.69 -7.57
C GLN A 161 -6.31 3.57 -6.86
N PHE A 162 -6.75 2.56 -7.63
CA PHE A 162 -7.35 1.37 -7.04
C PHE A 162 -6.30 0.50 -6.35
N PHE A 163 -6.65 0.02 -5.16
CA PHE A 163 -5.79 -0.90 -4.41
C PHE A 163 -6.62 -1.88 -3.58
N ASN A 164 -5.98 -2.97 -3.16
CA ASN A 164 -6.55 -3.94 -2.24
C ASN A 164 -5.55 -4.32 -1.14
N ARG A 165 -5.99 -4.27 0.12
CA ARG A 165 -5.25 -4.81 1.28
C ARG A 165 -5.99 -5.92 2.02
N TYR A 166 -7.18 -6.26 1.55
CA TYR A 166 -8.02 -7.29 2.14
C TYR A 166 -8.38 -8.40 1.14
N TYR A 167 -8.57 -9.58 1.70
CA TYR A 167 -9.03 -10.78 1.02
C TYR A 167 -10.32 -11.28 1.64
N LEU A 168 -11.36 -11.46 0.83
CA LEU A 168 -12.64 -12.04 1.21
C LEU A 168 -12.66 -13.54 0.91
N GLU A 169 -12.53 -14.33 1.97
CA GLU A 169 -12.73 -15.77 1.92
C GLU A 169 -14.23 -16.10 1.91
N THR A 170 -14.71 -16.65 0.80
CA THR A 170 -16.10 -17.08 0.59
C THR A 170 -16.22 -18.60 0.71
N ASN A 171 -16.44 -19.15 1.90
CA ASN A 171 -16.64 -20.59 2.08
C ASN A 171 -18.08 -20.91 2.46
N ARG A 172 -18.88 -21.38 1.47
CA ARG A 172 -20.27 -21.93 1.47
C ARG A 172 -21.34 -21.35 2.41
N GLU A 173 -21.00 -20.92 3.61
CA GLU A 173 -21.85 -20.28 4.63
C GLU A 173 -21.16 -19.17 5.43
N LYS A 174 -19.84 -19.01 5.34
CA LYS A 174 -19.07 -18.03 6.11
C LYS A 174 -18.24 -17.15 5.19
N PHE A 175 -18.28 -15.86 5.52
CA PHE A 175 -17.45 -14.83 4.92
C PHE A 175 -16.44 -14.39 5.98
N ASN A 176 -15.15 -14.50 5.66
CA ASN A 176 -14.08 -13.99 6.50
C ASN A 176 -13.29 -12.95 5.70
N VAL A 177 -12.94 -11.85 6.35
CA VAL A 177 -12.02 -10.87 5.79
C VAL A 177 -10.65 -11.08 6.42
N LEU A 178 -9.66 -11.31 5.57
CA LEU A 178 -8.25 -11.44 5.93
C LEU A 178 -7.50 -10.22 5.39
N GLN A 179 -6.37 -9.90 5.99
CA GLN A 179 -5.50 -8.79 5.63
C GLN A 179 -4.21 -9.32 4.99
N TYR A 180 -3.73 -8.68 3.93
CA TYR A 180 -2.44 -9.00 3.33
C TYR A 180 -1.28 -8.51 4.19
N THR A 181 -0.28 -9.36 4.37
CA THR A 181 1.02 -9.06 4.99
C THR A 181 2.14 -9.67 4.17
N SER A 182 3.39 -9.26 4.40
CA SER A 182 4.54 -9.88 3.72
C SER A 182 4.68 -11.37 3.99
N ASP A 183 4.09 -11.86 5.09
CA ASP A 183 4.10 -13.27 5.49
C ASP A 183 2.84 -14.05 5.02
N GLY A 184 1.90 -13.39 4.34
CA GLY A 184 0.71 -14.00 3.76
C GLY A 184 -0.61 -13.34 4.16
N LEU A 185 -1.60 -14.13 4.58
CA LEU A 185 -2.92 -13.66 4.99
C LEU A 185 -3.11 -13.79 6.50
N GLU A 186 -3.45 -12.68 7.15
CA GLU A 186 -3.68 -12.61 8.60
C GLU A 186 -5.12 -12.21 8.94
N THR A 187 -5.55 -12.49 10.17
CA THR A 187 -6.82 -11.97 10.67
C THR A 187 -6.76 -10.46 10.85
N LEU A 188 -7.85 -9.76 10.53
CA LEU A 188 -7.99 -8.32 10.74
C LEU A 188 -7.51 -7.89 12.13
N GLY A 189 -6.67 -6.85 12.17
CA GLY A 189 -6.24 -6.20 13.41
C GLY A 189 -4.91 -6.68 13.99
N ALA A 190 -4.11 -7.45 13.25
CA ALA A 190 -2.75 -7.81 13.69
C ALA A 190 -1.83 -6.59 13.87
N LYS A 191 -2.04 -5.53 13.08
CA LYS A 191 -1.18 -4.34 12.99
C LYS A 191 -1.94 -3.05 13.28
N LEU A 192 -2.72 -3.05 14.37
CA LEU A 192 -3.42 -1.87 14.84
C LEU A 192 -2.47 -0.85 15.46
N CYS A 193 -2.85 0.43 15.35
CA CYS A 193 -2.33 1.46 16.23
C CYS A 193 -2.65 1.12 17.69
N ARG A 194 -2.00 1.78 18.64
CA ARG A 194 -2.29 1.63 20.08
C ARG A 194 -3.73 1.93 20.48
N CYS A 195 -4.40 2.81 19.73
CA CYS A 195 -5.82 3.09 19.94
C CYS A 195 -6.74 1.94 19.51
N GLY A 196 -6.21 0.87 18.90
CA GLY A 196 -6.99 -0.26 18.40
C GLY A 196 -7.67 0.01 17.05
N GLU A 197 -7.39 1.14 16.42
CA GLU A 197 -7.95 1.52 15.12
C GLU A 197 -7.04 1.10 13.96
N LEU A 198 -7.66 0.69 12.85
CA LEU A 198 -6.99 0.41 11.58
C LEU A 198 -6.56 1.72 10.91
N TYR A 199 -5.56 1.62 10.04
CA TYR A 199 -5.18 2.70 9.15
C TYR A 199 -6.33 3.01 8.18
N ASN A 200 -6.68 4.29 8.04
CA ASN A 200 -7.61 4.77 7.04
C ASN A 200 -6.90 5.80 6.13
N PRO A 201 -6.69 5.52 4.84
CA PRO A 201 -6.01 6.45 3.93
C PRO A 201 -6.76 7.76 3.68
N GLU A 202 -8.06 7.80 3.98
CA GLU A 202 -8.92 9.00 3.84
C GLU A 202 -9.00 9.81 5.15
N ASP A 203 -8.32 9.37 6.21
CA ASP A 203 -8.24 10.18 7.42
C ASP A 203 -7.50 11.50 7.09
N SER A 204 -7.99 12.61 7.65
CA SER A 204 -7.41 13.93 7.40
C SER A 204 -5.94 13.98 7.80
N ASP A 205 -5.19 14.97 7.30
CA ASP A 205 -3.75 15.16 7.60
C ASP A 205 -3.43 15.11 9.10
N SER A 206 -4.39 15.49 9.96
CA SER A 206 -4.27 15.39 11.42
C SER A 206 -4.12 13.97 11.97
N ARG A 207 -4.34 12.94 11.16
CA ARG A 207 -4.34 11.51 11.51
C ARG A 207 -3.37 10.68 10.66
N VAL A 208 -2.36 11.32 10.06
CA VAL A 208 -1.22 10.59 9.48
C VAL A 208 -0.63 9.59 10.47
N MET A 209 -0.12 8.49 9.95
CA MET A 209 0.49 7.42 10.76
C MET A 209 2.00 7.34 10.54
N HIS A 210 2.76 7.38 11.62
CA HIS A 210 4.21 7.14 11.59
C HIS A 210 4.49 5.64 11.56
N TRP A 211 5.32 5.20 10.61
CA TRP A 211 5.64 3.80 10.38
C TRP A 211 7.00 3.43 10.98
N CYS A 212 7.07 2.29 11.68
CA CYS A 212 8.30 1.80 12.29
C CYS A 212 9.10 0.92 11.31
N PRO A 213 10.38 1.22 11.04
CA PRO A 213 11.15 0.48 10.03
C PRO A 213 11.63 -0.89 10.49
N ARG A 214 11.72 -1.10 11.80
CA ARG A 214 12.33 -2.31 12.34
C ARG A 214 11.61 -3.56 11.85
N PRO A 215 12.31 -4.55 11.24
CA PRO A 215 11.72 -5.78 10.72
C PRO A 215 10.79 -6.49 11.70
N GLY A 216 11.18 -6.59 12.98
CA GLY A 216 10.38 -7.23 14.02
C GLY A 216 9.18 -6.41 14.49
N CYS A 217 8.98 -5.18 14.00
CA CYS A 217 7.89 -4.30 14.38
C CYS A 217 6.95 -3.98 13.21
N ARG A 218 7.42 -3.27 12.17
CA ARG A 218 6.64 -2.89 10.97
C ARG A 218 5.22 -2.37 11.23
N ARG A 219 5.03 -1.66 12.35
CA ARG A 219 3.73 -1.09 12.78
C ARG A 219 3.64 0.40 12.47
N ALA A 220 2.43 0.85 12.18
CA ALA A 220 2.10 2.25 12.03
C ALA A 220 1.35 2.79 13.26
N TYR A 221 1.57 4.05 13.62
CA TYR A 221 0.94 4.70 14.76
C TYR A 221 0.41 6.08 14.38
N HIS A 222 -0.84 6.38 14.71
CA HIS A 222 -1.39 7.72 14.54
C HIS A 222 -0.52 8.74 15.29
N ARG A 223 -0.23 9.87 14.64
CA ARG A 223 0.52 10.98 15.24
C ARG A 223 -0.08 11.44 16.56
N SER A 224 -1.41 11.61 16.61
CA SER A 224 -2.12 12.00 17.85
C SER A 224 -1.88 11.00 18.99
N CYS A 225 -1.93 9.69 18.71
CA CYS A 225 -1.66 8.66 19.70
C CYS A 225 -0.20 8.69 20.20
N LEU A 226 0.77 9.05 19.34
CA LEU A 226 2.16 9.21 19.73
C LEU A 226 2.40 10.46 20.60
N ILE A 227 1.63 11.53 20.39
CA ILE A 227 1.71 12.77 21.18
C ILE A 227 1.08 12.58 22.56
N GLU A 228 -0.09 11.95 22.62
CA GLU A 228 -0.81 11.68 23.88
C GLU A 228 -0.05 10.73 24.78
N ASP A 229 0.65 9.75 24.19
CA ASP A 229 1.51 8.83 24.90
C ASP A 229 2.83 9.54 25.26
N THR A 230 2.79 10.30 26.35
CA THR A 230 3.92 11.05 26.95
C THR A 230 5.24 10.29 27.09
N HIS A 231 5.25 8.97 26.90
CA HIS A 231 6.43 8.12 26.79
C HIS A 231 7.22 8.26 25.46
N CYS A 232 6.64 8.86 24.42
CA CYS A 232 7.25 8.95 23.08
C CYS A 232 8.05 10.25 22.87
N HIS A 233 7.87 11.26 23.72
CA HIS A 233 8.78 12.39 23.85
C HIS A 233 9.90 12.02 24.83
N ALA A 234 10.68 10.98 24.52
CA ALA A 234 11.98 10.86 25.16
C ALA A 234 12.69 12.17 24.88
N ALA A 235 12.87 12.98 25.93
CA ALA A 235 13.50 14.26 25.84
C ALA A 235 14.92 14.03 25.29
N LEU A 236 15.06 14.12 23.96
CA LEU A 236 16.33 14.34 23.29
C LEU A 236 16.84 15.76 23.61
N LYS A 237 16.49 16.30 24.79
CA LYS A 237 17.08 17.50 25.39
C LYS A 237 18.56 17.21 25.58
N GLY A 238 19.35 17.53 24.56
CA GLY A 238 20.80 17.34 24.53
C GLY A 238 21.35 16.54 23.36
N ARG A 239 20.53 15.90 22.51
CA ARG A 239 21.04 15.30 21.25
C ARG A 239 20.83 16.30 20.12
N ASN A 240 21.87 17.07 19.81
CA ASN A 240 21.91 18.04 18.71
C ASN A 240 21.83 17.43 17.30
N ASN A 241 21.32 16.20 17.13
CA ASN A 241 21.22 15.61 15.80
C ASN A 241 20.03 14.65 15.64
N LEU A 242 18.84 15.20 15.37
CA LEU A 242 17.63 14.43 15.04
C LEU A 242 17.87 13.48 13.85
N VAL A 243 18.73 13.89 12.91
CA VAL A 243 19.15 13.08 11.77
C VAL A 243 19.76 11.75 12.23
N CYS A 244 20.74 11.79 13.14
CA CYS A 244 21.35 10.57 13.68
C CYS A 244 20.33 9.64 14.36
N VAL A 245 19.33 10.20 15.03
CA VAL A 245 18.33 9.39 15.72
C VAL A 245 17.44 8.65 14.73
N ARG A 246 16.92 9.32 13.69
CA ARG A 246 16.11 8.66 12.66
C ARG A 246 16.91 7.66 11.84
N LEU A 247 18.15 8.02 11.47
CA LEU A 247 19.07 7.12 10.78
C LEU A 247 19.49 5.91 11.63
N SER A 248 19.31 5.93 12.96
CA SER A 248 19.67 4.78 13.79
C SER A 248 18.74 3.57 13.61
N SER A 249 17.58 3.73 12.99
CA SER A 249 16.63 2.63 12.75
C SER A 249 16.70 2.17 11.30
N SER A 250 17.03 0.89 11.12
CA SER A 250 17.12 0.22 9.81
C SER A 250 15.82 -0.51 9.47
N ALA A 251 15.55 -0.63 8.17
CA ALA A 251 14.48 -1.46 7.63
C ALA A 251 14.86 -2.94 7.47
N ASP A 252 16.16 -3.25 7.61
CA ASP A 252 16.72 -4.57 7.31
C ASP A 252 17.25 -5.29 8.56
N THR A 253 17.37 -4.57 9.68
CA THR A 253 17.79 -5.13 10.98
C THR A 253 17.09 -4.44 12.14
N ASP A 254 16.80 -5.20 13.21
CA ASP A 254 16.26 -4.66 14.46
C ASP A 254 17.36 -3.98 15.32
N GLU A 255 18.63 -4.19 14.99
CA GLU A 255 19.77 -3.58 15.67
C GLU A 255 19.86 -2.09 15.34
N ALA A 256 20.17 -1.29 16.36
CA ALA A 256 20.39 0.14 16.15
C ALA A 256 21.68 0.36 15.37
N VAL A 257 21.58 1.08 14.24
CA VAL A 257 22.75 1.47 13.46
C VAL A 257 23.46 2.60 14.18
N MET A 258 24.70 2.34 14.60
CA MET A 258 25.57 3.36 15.18
C MET A 258 26.00 4.32 14.08
N ILE A 259 25.45 5.54 14.09
CA ILE A 259 25.86 6.61 13.18
C ILE A 259 27.11 7.26 13.77
N PRO A 260 28.30 7.06 13.18
CA PRO A 260 29.51 7.74 13.63
C PRO A 260 29.36 9.27 13.43
N GLY A 261 30.26 10.05 14.04
CA GLY A 261 30.16 11.51 14.11
C GLY A 261 29.83 12.21 12.77
N HIS A 262 29.33 13.44 12.87
CA HIS A 262 28.79 14.23 11.75
C HIS A 262 29.74 14.38 10.54
N GLU A 263 31.05 14.16 10.73
CA GLU A 263 32.05 14.23 9.67
C GLU A 263 31.81 13.22 8.55
N ILE A 264 31.36 12.01 8.87
CA ILE A 264 31.13 10.99 7.83
C ILE A 264 29.88 11.31 7.00
N LEU A 265 28.84 11.86 7.64
CA LEU A 265 27.65 12.31 6.92
C LEU A 265 27.95 13.43 5.93
N ARG A 266 29.00 14.25 6.15
CA ARG A 266 29.43 15.28 5.19
C ARG A 266 30.03 14.71 3.90
N ARG A 267 30.40 13.43 3.89
CA ARG A 267 30.88 12.74 2.66
C ARG A 267 29.72 12.20 1.82
N ILE A 268 28.50 12.19 2.34
CA ILE A 268 27.29 11.73 1.65
C ILE A 268 26.56 12.97 1.10
N PRO A 269 25.97 12.93 -0.11
CA PRO A 269 25.17 14.03 -0.63
C PRO A 269 24.11 14.51 0.38
N GLU A 270 24.07 15.82 0.63
CA GLU A 270 23.18 16.42 1.64
C GLU A 270 21.71 16.09 1.37
N SER A 271 21.29 16.09 0.11
CA SER A 271 19.93 15.73 -0.29
C SER A 271 19.55 14.29 0.08
N LEU A 272 20.47 13.33 -0.06
CA LEU A 272 20.26 11.94 0.32
C LEU A 272 20.13 11.80 1.84
N VAL A 273 21.02 12.46 2.59
CA VAL A 273 20.99 12.47 4.06
C VAL A 273 19.68 13.11 4.54
N PHE A 274 19.27 14.22 3.93
CA PHE A 274 18.01 14.90 4.23
C PHE A 274 16.80 13.99 3.99
N LEU A 275 16.74 13.30 2.86
CA LEU A 275 15.67 12.36 2.54
C LEU A 275 15.64 11.16 3.50
N ALA A 276 16.80 10.55 3.75
CA ALA A 276 16.92 9.43 4.69
C ALA A 276 16.54 9.83 6.14
N ALA A 277 16.69 11.10 6.49
CA ALA A 277 16.33 11.67 7.78
C ALA A 277 14.85 12.08 7.90
N GLN A 278 14.05 11.93 6.85
CA GLN A 278 12.61 12.19 6.94
C GLN A 278 11.92 11.15 7.85
N PRO A 279 10.83 11.54 8.53
CA PRO A 279 9.96 10.55 9.16
C PRO A 279 9.28 9.69 8.09
N MET A 280 9.05 8.41 8.39
CA MET A 280 8.25 7.54 7.54
C MET A 280 6.79 7.67 7.95
N VAL A 281 5.97 8.18 7.06
CA VAL A 281 4.56 8.53 7.31
C VAL A 281 3.67 7.95 6.22
N ARG A 282 2.43 7.63 6.60
CA ARG A 282 1.34 7.16 5.72
C ARG A 282 0.13 8.07 5.80
N GLY A 283 -0.58 8.22 4.68
CA GLY A 283 -1.79 9.02 4.54
C GLY A 283 -1.49 10.50 4.27
N GLY A 284 -2.56 11.29 4.19
CA GLY A 284 -2.50 12.72 3.93
C GLY A 284 -1.88 13.04 2.56
N ALA A 285 -1.03 14.07 2.51
CA ALA A 285 -0.36 14.51 1.28
C ALA A 285 0.57 13.47 0.63
N HIS A 286 0.88 12.36 1.33
CA HIS A 286 1.78 11.31 0.83
C HIS A 286 1.04 10.12 0.18
N GLY A 287 -0.28 10.22 0.00
CA GLY A 287 -1.10 9.16 -0.56
C GLY A 287 -1.27 7.96 0.38
N VAL A 288 -1.77 6.85 -0.18
CA VAL A 288 -2.20 5.68 0.58
C VAL A 288 -1.02 4.94 1.22
N ALA A 289 0.05 4.70 0.46
CA ALA A 289 1.25 4.01 0.98
C ALA A 289 2.21 4.93 1.74
N GLY A 290 2.09 6.25 1.54
CA GLY A 290 2.96 7.24 2.17
C GLY A 290 4.34 7.36 1.54
N ASN A 291 5.28 7.95 2.29
CA ASN A 291 6.68 8.12 1.86
C ASN A 291 7.60 6.98 2.34
N VAL A 292 7.05 5.85 2.80
CA VAL A 292 7.80 4.79 3.49
C VAL A 292 8.92 4.23 2.61
N ALA A 293 8.60 3.74 1.41
CA ALA A 293 9.58 3.08 0.55
C ALA A 293 10.73 3.98 0.13
N ILE A 294 10.45 5.23 -0.23
CA ILE A 294 11.50 6.15 -0.67
C ILE A 294 12.45 6.52 0.48
N VAL A 295 11.91 6.73 1.70
CA VAL A 295 12.74 7.01 2.88
C VAL A 295 13.54 5.78 3.30
N VAL A 296 12.93 4.59 3.27
CA VAL A 296 13.62 3.31 3.55
C VAL A 296 14.79 3.10 2.59
N ARG A 297 14.58 3.26 1.29
CA ARG A 297 15.64 3.12 0.28
C ARG A 297 16.76 4.15 0.51
N ALA A 298 16.42 5.41 0.77
CA ALA A 298 17.42 6.43 1.10
C ALA A 298 18.24 6.05 2.34
N ARG A 299 17.60 5.54 3.41
CA ARG A 299 18.28 5.06 4.61
C ARG A 299 19.22 3.90 4.31
N ARG A 300 18.82 2.93 3.47
CA ARG A 300 19.67 1.82 3.05
C ARG A 300 20.94 2.30 2.37
N VAL A 301 20.85 3.26 1.44
CA VAL A 301 22.03 3.83 0.77
C VAL A 301 22.95 4.52 1.78
N VAL A 302 22.39 5.31 2.70
CA VAL A 302 23.18 5.95 3.77
C VAL A 302 23.85 4.91 4.67
N HIS A 303 23.15 3.84 5.09
CA HIS A 303 23.70 2.77 5.91
C HIS A 303 24.82 2.01 5.20
N ALA A 304 24.64 1.72 3.91
CA ALA A 304 25.67 1.10 3.08
C ALA A 304 26.94 1.96 3.03
N ALA A 305 26.81 3.27 2.77
CA ALA A 305 27.93 4.21 2.76
C ALA A 305 28.65 4.25 4.14
N LEU A 306 27.91 4.29 5.24
CA LEU A 306 28.48 4.27 6.59
C LEU A 306 29.25 2.97 6.89
N SER A 307 28.76 1.83 6.38
CA SER A 307 29.41 0.53 6.56
C SER A 307 30.76 0.43 5.82
N ILE A 308 30.89 1.09 4.66
CA ILE A 308 32.14 1.17 3.89
C ILE A 308 33.18 1.97 4.68
N VAL A 309 32.81 3.16 5.13
CA VAL A 309 33.72 4.05 5.88
C VAL A 309 34.21 3.40 7.17
N LYS A 310 33.35 2.62 7.86
CA LYS A 310 33.75 1.90 9.07
C LYS A 310 34.84 0.85 8.82
N ARG A 311 34.85 0.20 7.65
CA ARG A 311 35.87 -0.78 7.27
C ARG A 311 37.22 -0.12 7.00
N GLU A 312 37.22 1.03 6.31
CA GLU A 312 38.43 1.79 6.00
C GLU A 312 39.13 2.31 7.27
N SER A 313 38.36 2.83 8.22
CA SER A 313 38.92 3.32 9.50
C SER A 313 39.59 2.21 10.34
N PHE A 314 39.25 0.94 10.09
CA PHE A 314 39.83 -0.20 10.80
C PHE A 314 41.09 -0.75 10.12
N SER A 315 41.31 -0.51 8.82
CA SER A 315 42.46 -1.02 8.08
C SER A 315 43.67 -0.05 8.06
N GLY A 316 43.51 1.17 8.58
CA GLY A 316 44.50 2.24 8.49
C GLY A 316 45.70 2.17 9.45
N SER A 317 45.97 1.04 10.12
CA SER A 317 47.10 0.96 11.08
C SER A 317 48.47 0.65 10.45
N ASP A 318 48.57 0.38 9.15
CA ASP A 318 49.84 -0.06 8.52
C ASP A 318 50.22 0.59 7.17
N LEU A 319 49.60 1.72 6.78
CA LEU A 319 49.88 2.35 5.49
C LEU A 319 50.78 3.59 5.61
N SER A 320 51.99 3.44 5.06
CA SER A 320 53.05 4.45 4.92
C SER A 320 52.58 5.73 4.21
N SER A 321 53.12 6.85 4.64
CA SER A 321 52.67 8.24 4.51
C SER A 321 52.60 8.90 3.12
N ASP A 322 52.75 8.19 1.99
CA ASP A 322 53.22 8.86 0.76
C ASP A 322 52.28 8.81 -0.46
N SER A 323 50.96 8.67 -0.30
CA SER A 323 50.02 8.81 -1.44
C SER A 323 48.95 9.88 -1.21
N GLU A 324 49.25 11.12 -1.58
CA GLU A 324 48.32 12.27 -1.67
C GLU A 324 47.31 12.19 -2.83
N ALA A 325 47.17 11.05 -3.49
CA ALA A 325 46.25 10.89 -4.60
C ALA A 325 45.40 9.65 -4.36
N GLU A 326 44.17 9.87 -3.90
CA GLU A 326 42.95 9.29 -4.49
C GLU A 326 41.75 9.81 -3.69
N GLY A 327 40.99 10.71 -4.31
CA GLY A 327 39.62 10.99 -3.91
C GLY A 327 38.78 9.75 -4.18
N ILE A 328 38.76 8.82 -3.24
CA ILE A 328 38.18 7.49 -3.42
C ILE A 328 36.64 7.55 -3.42
N TRP A 329 36.10 7.46 -4.65
CA TRP A 329 35.16 6.43 -5.12
C TRP A 329 33.79 6.23 -4.45
N ILE A 330 33.35 6.98 -3.45
CA ILE A 330 31.98 6.74 -2.89
C ILE A 330 30.86 7.03 -3.93
N VAL A 331 31.16 7.80 -4.98
CA VAL A 331 30.19 8.11 -6.06
C VAL A 331 30.44 7.28 -7.33
N ASP A 332 31.70 6.92 -7.63
CA ASP A 332 32.09 6.18 -8.85
C ASP A 332 32.35 4.68 -8.63
N ALA A 333 32.52 4.22 -7.38
CA ALA A 333 32.12 2.86 -7.05
C ALA A 333 30.61 2.87 -7.09
N GLN A 334 30.10 2.80 -8.33
CA GLN A 334 28.92 2.06 -8.71
C GLN A 334 28.55 1.19 -7.51
N LEU A 335 27.49 1.58 -6.83
CA LEU A 335 26.72 0.66 -6.04
C LEU A 335 26.39 -0.48 -7.01
N ASP A 336 27.26 -1.48 -7.09
CA ASP A 336 27.05 -2.84 -7.58
C ASP A 336 26.12 -3.59 -6.58
N LEU A 337 25.48 -2.85 -5.66
CA LEU A 337 24.13 -3.21 -5.31
C LEU A 337 23.36 -3.15 -6.61
N ASP A 338 22.82 -4.28 -7.08
CA ASP A 338 21.72 -4.36 -8.06
C ASP A 338 20.45 -3.59 -7.57
N LEU A 339 20.61 -2.45 -6.91
CA LEU A 339 19.65 -1.38 -6.85
C LEU A 339 19.53 -0.89 -8.28
N ASP A 340 18.55 -1.48 -8.94
CA ASP A 340 17.98 -1.08 -10.21
C ASP A 340 17.47 0.38 -10.13
N LEU A 341 18.40 1.31 -9.94
CA LEU A 341 18.21 2.76 -9.92
C LEU A 341 17.68 3.22 -11.28
N TYR A 342 17.84 2.40 -12.32
CA TYR A 342 17.22 2.58 -13.62
C TYR A 342 15.73 2.20 -13.64
N SER A 343 15.28 1.14 -12.95
CA SER A 343 13.84 0.92 -12.77
C SER A 343 13.17 1.97 -11.87
N TRP A 344 13.93 2.76 -11.10
CA TRP A 344 13.40 3.96 -10.42
C TRP A 344 12.97 5.05 -11.39
N TYR A 345 13.49 5.07 -12.62
CA TYR A 345 13.03 5.99 -13.67
C TYR A 345 11.79 5.48 -14.40
N GLU A 346 11.50 4.18 -14.33
CA GLU A 346 10.33 3.58 -14.98
C GLU A 346 9.12 3.45 -14.06
N ASP A 347 9.26 3.74 -12.76
CA ASP A 347 8.11 3.90 -11.87
C ASP A 347 7.35 5.18 -12.29
N PRO A 348 6.15 5.06 -12.91
CA PRO A 348 5.47 6.21 -13.50
C PRO A 348 5.03 7.26 -12.46
N GLY A 349 5.14 6.95 -11.15
CA GLY A 349 4.78 7.84 -10.06
C GLY A 349 5.81 8.93 -9.72
N PHE A 350 7.08 8.78 -10.10
CA PHE A 350 8.11 9.79 -9.83
C PHE A 350 9.00 9.99 -11.07
N ALA A 351 8.74 11.07 -11.81
CA ALA A 351 9.49 11.40 -13.04
C ALA A 351 11.01 11.52 -12.83
N SER A 352 11.46 11.74 -11.59
CA SER A 352 12.84 11.55 -11.15
C SER A 352 12.94 11.55 -9.61
N TRP A 353 14.02 10.99 -9.05
CA TRP A 353 14.33 11.13 -7.62
C TRP A 353 14.50 12.58 -7.17
N GLN A 354 14.86 13.48 -8.10
CA GLN A 354 14.94 14.92 -7.85
C GLN A 354 13.56 15.51 -7.60
N ASP A 355 12.53 15.06 -8.34
CA ASP A 355 11.15 15.46 -8.10
C ASP A 355 10.65 14.97 -6.75
N ALA A 356 11.01 13.74 -6.36
CA ALA A 356 10.67 13.21 -5.05
C ALA A 356 11.34 13.99 -3.89
N ILE A 357 12.58 14.46 -4.09
CA ILE A 357 13.26 15.36 -3.14
C ILE A 357 12.56 16.72 -3.09
N VAL A 358 12.16 17.27 -4.24
CA VAL A 358 11.45 18.55 -4.33
C VAL A 358 10.10 18.44 -3.62
N GLU A 359 9.32 17.40 -3.87
CA GLU A 359 8.05 17.14 -3.18
C GLU A 359 8.25 16.94 -1.68
N ALA A 360 9.22 16.13 -1.26
CA ALA A 360 9.53 15.94 0.15
C ALA A 360 9.90 17.27 0.83
N ARG A 361 10.63 18.14 0.13
CA ARG A 361 11.01 19.46 0.62
C ARG A 361 9.79 20.38 0.72
N LEU A 362 8.97 20.46 -0.32
CA LEU A 362 7.74 21.25 -0.34
C LEU A 362 6.76 20.80 0.76
N SER A 363 6.61 19.49 0.95
CA SER A 363 5.80 18.92 2.03
C SER A 363 6.35 19.27 3.41
N SER A 364 7.67 19.21 3.61
CA SER A 364 8.30 19.56 4.89
C SER A 364 8.20 21.06 5.22
N GLU A 365 8.22 21.91 4.19
CA GLU A 365 8.08 23.37 4.32
C GLU A 365 6.63 23.77 4.60
N ALA A 366 5.64 22.98 4.16
CA ALA A 366 4.22 23.21 4.43
C ALA A 366 3.83 22.95 5.91
N HIS A 367 4.57 22.09 6.62
CA HIS A 367 4.24 21.69 7.99
C HIS A 367 5.43 21.80 8.97
N PRO A 368 5.98 23.00 9.23
CA PRO A 368 7.17 23.20 10.06
C PRO A 368 6.98 22.84 11.55
N GLU A 369 5.75 22.71 12.03
CA GLU A 369 5.47 22.22 13.39
C GLU A 369 5.62 20.70 13.52
N GLU A 370 5.68 19.96 12.41
CA GLU A 370 5.88 18.51 12.40
C GLU A 370 7.34 18.10 12.61
N THR A 371 8.30 19.01 12.38
CA THR A 371 9.73 18.66 12.32
C THR A 371 10.44 18.65 13.67
N ASN A 372 9.83 19.15 14.74
CA ASN A 372 10.58 19.45 15.98
C ASN A 372 10.76 18.27 16.95
N GLY A 373 10.22 17.08 16.64
CA GLY A 373 10.37 15.88 17.46
C GLY A 373 10.72 14.63 16.67
N VAL A 374 11.46 13.72 17.30
CA VAL A 374 11.55 12.33 16.87
C VAL A 374 10.65 11.52 17.79
N PHE A 375 9.68 10.83 17.21
CA PHE A 375 8.89 9.87 17.96
C PHE A 375 9.68 8.57 18.14
N VAL A 376 9.43 7.91 19.27
CA VAL A 376 9.97 6.58 19.54
C VAL A 376 8.85 5.57 19.36
N CYS A 377 9.11 4.54 18.56
CA CYS A 377 8.21 3.41 18.36
C CYS A 377 7.93 2.79 19.71
N PRO A 378 6.68 2.77 20.15
CA PRO A 378 6.41 2.44 21.52
C PRO A 378 6.36 0.91 21.73
N THR A 379 6.40 0.12 20.65
CA THR A 379 6.52 -1.34 20.71
C THR A 379 7.98 -1.82 20.79
N CYS A 380 8.91 -1.23 20.04
CA CYS A 380 10.30 -1.73 19.96
C CYS A 380 11.37 -0.73 20.42
N GLY A 381 10.99 0.52 20.71
CA GLY A 381 11.92 1.59 21.08
C GLY A 381 12.75 2.17 19.92
N GLY A 382 12.49 1.75 18.67
CA GLY A 382 13.13 2.32 17.48
C GLY A 382 12.67 3.76 17.20
N ALA A 383 13.46 4.53 16.45
CA ALA A 383 13.03 5.86 16.00
C ALA A 383 12.02 5.76 14.85
N LEU A 384 11.04 6.66 14.84
CA LEU A 384 10.03 6.80 13.80
C LEU A 384 10.37 7.95 12.84
#